data_AF-A0A969DHX0-F1
#
_entry.id   AF-A0A969DHX0-F1
#
_cell.length_a   1.000
_cell.length_b   1.000
_cell.length_c   1.000
_cell.angle_alpha   90.00
_cell.angle_beta   90.00
_cell.angle_gamma   90.00
#
_symmetry.space_group_name_H-M   'P 1'
#
loop_
_entity.id
_entity.type
_entity.pdbx_description
1 polymer ?
#
loop_
_entity_poly.entity_id
_entity_poly.type
_entity_poly.pdbx_seq_one_letter_code
_entity_poly.pdbx_strand_id
1 'polypeptide(L)'
;MQAARGFTGFNRLRRDGLTYGEVVYDKERHDANDKTIFGVTGKFGYDSVSPFHEDGETLASDARDTGGGIVALTLAQRPVEASRFVCRKLARFLLYDEPHDVVVDEMASDLRAANWNLKPVLERVLKSKAFFSLAARKAQIKSPVEYSVQILRSTGIPLRETLLRVTTESMGQALLDPPDVNGWPGGSSWLGSQASLARIDFLRIVIAGLNDVPTQVDPLLPPVGQRTPAEIVDHLADLLDVQLPADARTSYIAYVTQQKVGDSIVPFPFDPLNPEHRRMKTRGLLYMIGQHHDGQRQ
;
A
#
# COMPACT_ATOMS: atom_id res chain seq x y z
N MET A 1 24.12 -14.69 15.01
CA MET A 1 22.90 -15.49 15.22
C MET A 1 23.04 -16.83 14.52
N GLN A 2 22.77 -17.95 15.20
CA GLN A 2 22.92 -19.31 14.65
C GLN A 2 22.03 -19.57 13.43
N ALA A 3 20.79 -19.07 13.45
CA ALA A 3 19.84 -19.22 12.34
C ALA A 3 20.35 -18.57 11.03
N ALA A 4 20.95 -17.38 11.11
CA ALA A 4 21.48 -16.67 9.93
C ALA A 4 22.56 -17.48 9.19
N ARG A 5 23.35 -18.28 9.92
CA ARG A 5 24.36 -19.16 9.34
C ARG A 5 23.73 -20.23 8.44
N GLY A 6 22.50 -20.68 8.76
CA GLY A 6 21.75 -21.65 7.95
C GLY A 6 21.22 -21.08 6.62
N PHE A 7 21.15 -19.75 6.49
CA PHE A 7 20.76 -19.07 5.25
C PHE A 7 21.95 -18.59 4.41
N THR A 8 23.18 -18.98 4.76
CA THR A 8 24.36 -18.69 3.94
C THR A 8 24.41 -19.60 2.70
N GLY A 9 25.16 -19.20 1.67
CA GLY A 9 25.28 -19.97 0.42
C GLY A 9 24.23 -19.64 -0.65
N PHE A 10 23.09 -19.02 -0.31
CA PHE A 10 22.10 -18.59 -1.30
C PHE A 10 22.54 -17.29 -1.99
N ASN A 11 22.84 -17.36 -3.29
CA ASN A 11 23.26 -16.21 -4.09
C ASN A 11 22.36 -16.04 -5.30
N ARG A 12 22.09 -14.78 -5.68
CA ARG A 12 21.55 -14.45 -7.00
C ARG A 12 22.71 -14.33 -7.97
N LEU A 13 22.77 -15.19 -8.98
CA LEU A 13 23.68 -14.94 -10.10
C LEU A 13 23.15 -13.74 -10.88
N ARG A 14 23.96 -12.69 -11.06
CA ARG A 14 23.66 -11.63 -12.03
C ARG A 14 23.84 -12.25 -13.42
N ARG A 15 22.76 -12.35 -14.19
CA ARG A 15 22.82 -12.92 -15.56
C ARG A 15 23.50 -11.96 -16.53
N ASP A 16 23.27 -10.65 -16.36
CA ASP A 16 23.73 -9.61 -17.29
C ASP A 16 23.80 -8.18 -16.68
N GLY A 17 23.74 -8.04 -15.35
CA GLY A 17 23.82 -6.73 -14.67
C GLY A 17 22.52 -5.92 -14.66
N LEU A 18 21.48 -6.34 -15.39
CA LEU A 18 20.17 -5.69 -15.44
C LEU A 18 19.02 -6.61 -14.99
N THR A 19 19.21 -7.92 -15.04
CA THR A 19 18.27 -8.91 -14.51
C THR A 19 18.85 -9.71 -13.36
N TYR A 20 18.05 -9.86 -12.30
CA TYR A 20 18.34 -10.81 -11.25
C TYR A 20 18.11 -12.23 -11.78
N GLY A 21 19.15 -13.07 -11.76
CA GLY A 21 19.03 -14.47 -12.12
C GLY A 21 18.37 -15.30 -11.02
N GLU A 22 18.36 -16.61 -11.24
CA GLU A 22 17.85 -17.60 -10.29
C GLU A 22 18.66 -17.57 -8.99
N VAL A 23 18.00 -17.92 -7.88
CA VAL A 23 18.68 -18.08 -6.58
C VAL A 23 19.37 -19.44 -6.62
N VAL A 24 20.70 -19.42 -6.67
CA VAL A 24 21.53 -20.63 -6.67
C VAL A 24 22.14 -20.83 -5.29
N TYR A 25 22.13 -22.07 -4.82
CA TYR A 25 22.84 -22.45 -3.60
C TYR A 25 24.29 -22.84 -3.92
N ASP A 26 25.21 -22.11 -3.31
CA ASP A 26 26.64 -22.35 -3.35
C ASP A 26 27.09 -22.95 -2.01
N LYS A 27 27.36 -24.26 -2.03
CA LYS A 27 27.83 -25.02 -0.87
C LYS A 27 29.16 -24.52 -0.32
N GLU A 28 30.03 -23.92 -1.14
CA GLU A 28 31.36 -23.43 -0.71
C GLU A 28 31.24 -22.11 0.05
N ARG A 29 30.15 -21.38 -0.18
CA ARG A 29 29.79 -20.16 0.55
C ARG A 29 28.82 -20.40 1.71
N HIS A 30 28.40 -21.64 1.91
CA HIS A 30 27.58 -22.04 3.04
C HIS A 30 28.46 -22.37 4.25
N ASP A 31 28.05 -21.91 5.43
CA ASP A 31 28.64 -22.32 6.68
C ASP A 31 28.28 -23.78 6.96
N ALA A 32 29.18 -24.73 6.75
CA ALA A 32 28.88 -26.16 6.92
C ALA A 32 28.95 -26.66 8.37
N ASN A 33 29.32 -25.80 9.33
CA ASN A 33 29.47 -26.19 10.73
C ASN A 33 28.10 -26.32 11.41
N ASP A 34 28.05 -27.07 12.51
CA ASP A 34 26.82 -27.24 13.28
C ASP A 34 26.26 -25.90 13.81
N LYS A 35 24.94 -25.82 13.83
CA LYS A 35 24.16 -24.70 14.36
C LYS A 35 23.09 -25.27 15.26
N THR A 36 22.79 -24.56 16.35
CA THR A 36 21.69 -24.93 17.25
C THR A 36 20.59 -23.88 17.15
N ILE A 37 19.39 -24.32 16.78
CA ILE A 37 18.20 -23.48 16.58
C ILE A 37 17.06 -24.11 17.39
N PHE A 38 16.50 -23.38 18.35
CA PHE A 38 15.45 -23.87 19.26
C PHE A 38 15.79 -25.22 19.93
N GLY A 39 17.07 -25.42 20.29
CA GLY A 39 17.54 -26.66 20.93
C GLY A 39 17.81 -27.83 19.98
N VAL A 40 17.51 -27.68 18.69
CA VAL A 40 17.85 -28.68 17.65
C VAL A 40 19.19 -28.30 17.02
N THR A 41 20.13 -29.24 17.02
CA THR A 41 21.46 -29.06 16.43
C THR A 41 21.56 -29.80 15.11
N GLY A 42 22.09 -29.15 14.09
CA GLY A 42 22.36 -29.74 12.79
C GLY A 42 23.07 -28.78 11.85
N LYS A 43 23.34 -29.22 10.62
CA LYS A 43 24.04 -28.42 9.62
C LYS A 43 23.16 -27.37 8.94
N PHE A 44 21.86 -27.61 8.78
CA PHE A 44 20.90 -26.69 8.14
C PHE A 44 21.34 -26.17 6.76
N GLY A 45 21.46 -27.07 5.78
CA GLY A 45 21.82 -26.74 4.39
C GLY A 45 20.62 -26.42 3.49
N TYR A 46 20.81 -26.49 2.17
CA TYR A 46 19.80 -26.18 1.14
C TYR A 46 18.42 -26.82 1.39
N ASP A 47 18.42 -28.12 1.67
CA ASP A 47 17.20 -28.92 1.91
C ASP A 47 16.49 -28.58 3.23
N SER A 48 17.14 -27.78 4.09
CA SER A 48 16.59 -27.29 5.36
C SER A 48 15.94 -25.91 5.23
N VAL A 49 15.84 -25.34 4.03
CA VAL A 49 15.29 -23.99 3.83
C VAL A 49 14.22 -23.95 2.72
N SER A 50 14.33 -24.77 1.68
CA SER A 50 13.34 -24.84 0.61
C SER A 50 12.44 -26.09 0.72
N PRO A 51 11.10 -25.93 0.86
CA PRO A 51 10.16 -27.02 0.64
C PRO A 51 9.84 -27.24 -0.85
N PHE A 52 10.41 -26.45 -1.76
CA PHE A 52 10.17 -26.49 -3.20
C PHE A 52 11.44 -26.92 -3.94
N HIS A 53 11.39 -28.08 -4.59
CA HIS A 53 12.23 -28.44 -5.74
C HIS A 53 11.41 -28.14 -7.01
N GLU A 54 12.07 -27.65 -8.08
CA GLU A 54 11.42 -27.28 -9.36
C GLU A 54 10.64 -28.44 -10.01
N ASP A 55 10.94 -29.66 -9.59
CA ASP A 55 10.57 -30.93 -10.17
C ASP A 55 9.40 -31.61 -9.42
N GLY A 56 8.87 -31.01 -8.35
CA GLY A 56 7.67 -31.53 -7.65
C GLY A 56 7.85 -32.87 -6.93
N GLU A 57 9.07 -33.42 -6.91
CA GLU A 57 9.41 -34.59 -6.11
C GLU A 57 9.64 -34.19 -4.65
N THR A 58 8.94 -34.89 -3.75
CA THR A 58 9.23 -34.82 -2.32
C THR A 58 10.55 -35.54 -2.09
N LEU A 59 11.59 -34.80 -1.66
CA LEU A 59 12.92 -35.39 -1.57
C LEU A 59 13.03 -36.54 -0.56
N ALA A 60 13.87 -37.47 -0.98
CA ALA A 60 14.34 -38.66 -0.31
C ALA A 60 14.97 -38.40 1.07
N SER A 61 15.04 -39.50 1.82
CA SER A 61 15.57 -39.80 3.17
C SER A 61 16.50 -38.85 3.92
N ASP A 62 17.25 -37.95 3.27
CA ASP A 62 18.32 -37.18 3.93
C ASP A 62 17.79 -35.93 4.65
N ALA A 63 16.56 -35.50 4.33
CA ALA A 63 15.81 -34.51 5.12
C ALA A 63 15.47 -34.99 6.55
N ARG A 64 15.68 -36.27 6.86
CA ARG A 64 15.49 -36.83 8.21
C ARG A 64 16.62 -36.51 9.18
N ASP A 65 17.81 -36.09 8.72
CA ASP A 65 18.90 -35.72 9.62
C ASP A 65 18.70 -34.35 10.32
N THR A 66 17.67 -33.58 9.94
CA THR A 66 17.24 -32.36 10.65
C THR A 66 15.74 -32.28 10.98
N GLY A 67 14.91 -33.24 10.57
CA GLY A 67 13.50 -33.30 10.98
C GLY A 67 12.63 -32.12 10.51
N GLY A 68 13.01 -31.44 9.43
CA GLY A 68 12.29 -30.30 8.87
C GLY A 68 13.10 -29.01 8.97
N GLY A 69 13.11 -28.23 7.89
CA GLY A 69 13.91 -27.02 7.79
C GLY A 69 13.72 -25.97 8.89
N ILE A 70 14.54 -24.91 8.89
CA ILE A 70 14.48 -23.82 9.88
C ILE A 70 13.06 -23.25 10.01
N VAL A 71 12.33 -23.14 8.89
CA VAL A 71 10.92 -22.73 8.88
C VAL A 71 10.05 -23.75 9.62
N ALA A 72 10.11 -25.03 9.27
CA ALA A 72 9.32 -26.09 9.91
C ALA A 72 9.61 -26.18 11.41
N LEU A 73 10.89 -26.08 11.82
CA LEU A 73 11.27 -26.00 13.23
C LEU A 73 10.70 -24.78 13.93
N THR A 74 10.68 -23.62 13.26
CA THR A 74 10.07 -22.40 13.81
C THR A 74 8.58 -22.61 14.04
N LEU A 75 7.86 -23.20 13.08
CA LEU A 75 6.43 -23.48 13.20
C LEU A 75 6.13 -24.52 14.28
N ALA A 76 7.01 -25.51 14.47
CA ALA A 76 6.84 -26.57 15.47
C ALA A 76 7.20 -26.11 16.89
N GLN A 77 8.33 -25.43 17.07
CA GLN A 77 8.88 -25.06 18.38
C GLN A 77 8.37 -23.71 18.88
N ARG A 78 8.01 -22.78 17.97
CA ARG A 78 7.51 -21.43 18.30
C ARG A 78 6.17 -21.13 17.59
N PRO A 79 5.16 -22.01 17.69
CA PRO A 79 3.92 -21.87 16.95
C PRO A 79 3.14 -20.60 17.32
N VAL A 80 3.18 -20.19 18.59
CA VAL A 80 2.46 -18.99 19.07
C VAL A 80 3.08 -17.73 18.49
N GLU A 81 4.40 -17.58 18.57
CA GLU A 81 5.09 -16.40 18.07
C GLU A 81 5.07 -16.31 16.55
N ALA A 82 5.24 -17.45 15.86
CA ALA A 82 5.17 -17.51 14.41
C ALA A 82 3.77 -17.16 13.88
N SER A 83 2.72 -17.73 14.47
CA SER A 83 1.34 -17.41 14.08
C SER A 83 1.00 -15.95 14.35
N ARG A 84 1.35 -15.40 15.52
CA ARG A 84 1.18 -13.97 15.82
C ARG A 84 1.94 -13.07 14.84
N PHE A 85 3.18 -13.43 14.48
CA PHE A 85 3.98 -12.66 13.52
C PHE A 85 3.30 -12.58 12.15
N VAL A 86 2.87 -13.71 11.61
CA VAL A 86 2.17 -13.78 10.31
C VAL A 86 0.83 -13.03 10.38
N CYS A 87 0.02 -13.31 11.40
CA CYS A 87 -1.29 -12.70 11.55
C CYS A 87 -1.22 -11.19 11.80
N ARG A 88 -0.20 -10.69 12.51
CA ARG A 88 0.01 -9.25 12.68
C ARG A 88 0.32 -8.56 11.34
N LYS A 89 1.16 -9.18 10.49
CA LYS A 89 1.42 -8.65 9.15
C LYS A 89 0.15 -8.61 8.29
N LEU A 90 -0.66 -9.68 8.33
CA LEU A 90 -1.93 -9.73 7.61
C LEU A 90 -2.94 -8.71 8.13
N ALA A 91 -3.06 -8.58 9.46
CA ALA A 91 -3.96 -7.60 10.08
C ALA A 91 -3.53 -6.17 9.74
N ARG A 92 -2.23 -5.87 9.79
CA ARG A 92 -1.68 -4.57 9.37
C ARG A 92 -2.02 -4.25 7.92
N PHE A 93 -1.90 -5.22 7.02
CA PHE A 93 -2.18 -5.03 5.60
C PHE A 93 -3.68 -4.92 5.27
N LEU A 94 -4.53 -5.70 5.94
CA LEU A 94 -5.96 -5.80 5.60
C LEU A 94 -6.87 -4.88 6.41
N LEU A 95 -6.46 -4.46 7.61
CA LEU A 95 -7.29 -3.72 8.55
C LEU A 95 -6.73 -2.32 8.77
N TYR A 96 -5.84 -2.13 9.75
CA TYR A 96 -5.29 -0.84 10.14
C TYR A 96 -3.81 -0.99 10.53
N ASP A 97 -3.02 0.08 10.41
CA ASP A 97 -1.55 0.07 10.50
C ASP A 97 -1.04 -0.55 11.82
N GLU A 98 -1.77 -0.31 12.92
CA GLU A 98 -1.45 -0.82 14.26
C GLU A 98 -2.58 -1.71 14.80
N PRO A 99 -2.64 -3.00 14.39
CA PRO A 99 -3.69 -3.93 14.80
C PRO A 99 -3.66 -4.21 16.30
N HIS A 100 -4.83 -4.18 16.95
CA HIS A 100 -4.93 -4.54 18.38
C HIS A 100 -4.53 -6.00 18.59
N ASP A 101 -3.80 -6.26 19.68
CA ASP A 101 -3.29 -7.59 20.01
C ASP A 101 -4.39 -8.65 20.11
N VAL A 102 -5.58 -8.28 20.59
CA VAL A 102 -6.73 -9.19 20.65
C VAL A 102 -7.10 -9.74 19.26
N VAL A 103 -7.14 -8.88 18.24
CA VAL A 103 -7.45 -9.29 16.86
C VAL A 103 -6.35 -10.20 16.30
N VAL A 104 -5.08 -9.86 16.58
CA VAL A 104 -3.92 -10.66 16.16
C VAL A 104 -3.94 -12.03 16.83
N ASP A 105 -4.30 -12.10 18.10
CA ASP A 105 -4.36 -13.35 18.87
C ASP A 105 -5.49 -14.27 18.43
N GLU A 106 -6.67 -13.72 18.12
CA GLU A 106 -7.77 -14.47 17.53
C GLU A 106 -7.36 -15.05 16.17
N MET A 107 -6.80 -14.23 15.28
CA MET A 107 -6.31 -14.67 13.97
C MET A 107 -5.21 -15.73 14.10
N ALA A 108 -4.30 -15.58 15.06
CA ALA A 108 -3.20 -16.52 15.30
C ALA A 108 -3.69 -17.85 15.89
N SER A 109 -4.73 -17.82 16.74
CA SER A 109 -5.41 -19.02 17.22
C SER A 109 -6.08 -19.78 16.07
N ASP A 110 -6.82 -19.06 15.22
CA ASP A 110 -7.46 -19.63 14.04
C ASP A 110 -6.45 -20.23 13.07
N LEU A 111 -5.33 -19.55 12.82
CA LEU A 111 -4.28 -20.03 11.92
C LEU A 111 -3.68 -21.37 12.40
N ARG A 112 -3.46 -21.50 13.70
CA ARG A 112 -2.95 -22.75 14.30
C ARG A 112 -4.02 -23.85 14.26
N ALA A 113 -5.27 -23.53 14.57
CA ALA A 113 -6.39 -24.47 14.48
C ALA A 113 -6.62 -24.97 13.04
N ALA A 114 -6.33 -24.12 12.05
CA ALA A 114 -6.39 -24.43 10.63
C ALA A 114 -5.12 -25.13 10.09
N ASN A 115 -4.20 -25.59 10.96
CA ASN A 115 -2.93 -26.22 10.56
C ASN A 115 -2.12 -25.37 9.55
N TRP A 116 -1.95 -24.08 9.85
CA TRP A 116 -1.23 -23.12 9.01
C TRP A 116 -1.87 -22.81 7.65
N ASN A 117 -3.12 -23.23 7.42
CA ASN A 117 -3.88 -22.85 6.24
C ASN A 117 -4.38 -21.40 6.36
N LEU A 118 -3.86 -20.52 5.51
CA LEU A 118 -4.22 -19.10 5.48
C LEU A 118 -5.64 -18.83 4.97
N LYS A 119 -6.17 -19.67 4.08
CA LYS A 119 -7.46 -19.45 3.41
C LYS A 119 -8.62 -19.20 4.41
N PRO A 120 -8.89 -20.07 5.40
CA PRO A 120 -9.99 -19.85 6.33
C PRO A 120 -9.81 -18.60 7.19
N VAL A 121 -8.57 -18.26 7.57
CA VAL A 121 -8.26 -17.06 8.35
C VAL A 121 -8.58 -15.80 7.54
N LEU A 122 -8.13 -15.75 6.28
CA LEU A 122 -8.41 -14.63 5.37
C LEU A 122 -9.90 -14.49 5.09
N GLU A 123 -10.60 -15.59 4.81
CA GLU A 123 -12.06 -15.56 4.60
C GLU A 123 -12.80 -15.00 5.80
N ARG A 124 -12.42 -15.37 7.03
CA ARG A 124 -13.02 -14.86 8.25
C ARG A 124 -12.77 -13.35 8.41
N VAL A 125 -11.53 -12.90 8.22
CA VAL A 125 -11.17 -11.49 8.37
C VAL A 125 -11.94 -10.63 7.37
N LEU A 126 -11.96 -11.03 6.09
CA LEU A 126 -12.63 -10.28 5.01
C LEU A 126 -14.16 -10.25 5.15
N LYS A 127 -14.75 -11.17 5.92
CA LYS A 127 -16.18 -11.19 6.26
C LYS A 127 -16.49 -10.59 7.64
N SER A 128 -15.48 -10.14 8.39
CA SER A 128 -15.64 -9.68 9.76
C SER A 128 -16.21 -8.27 9.86
N LYS A 129 -16.89 -7.97 10.99
CA LYS A 129 -17.30 -6.60 11.32
C LYS A 129 -16.11 -5.65 11.47
N ALA A 130 -14.95 -6.15 11.88
CA ALA A 130 -13.73 -5.34 12.01
C ALA A 130 -13.29 -4.79 10.65
N PHE A 131 -13.33 -5.61 9.60
CA PHE A 131 -12.97 -5.20 8.24
C PHE A 131 -13.90 -4.10 7.67
N PHE A 132 -15.20 -4.17 7.99
CA PHE A 132 -16.18 -3.15 7.56
C PHE A 132 -16.39 -2.02 8.58
N SER A 133 -15.60 -1.98 9.66
CA SER A 133 -15.74 -0.96 10.70
C SER A 133 -15.30 0.41 10.18
N LEU A 134 -15.85 1.48 10.77
CA LEU A 134 -15.36 2.85 10.50
C LEU A 134 -13.88 3.01 10.83
N ALA A 135 -13.36 2.24 11.79
CA ALA A 135 -11.95 2.27 12.17
C ALA A 135 -11.01 1.61 11.14
N ALA A 136 -11.50 0.66 10.33
CA ALA A 136 -10.73 0.06 9.24
C ALA A 136 -10.95 0.78 7.90
N ARG A 137 -12.14 1.37 7.71
CA ARG A 137 -12.46 2.13 6.50
C ARG A 137 -11.56 3.37 6.41
N LYS A 138 -10.87 3.54 5.27
CA LYS A 138 -9.90 4.63 5.01
C LYS A 138 -8.67 4.63 5.95
N ALA A 139 -8.44 3.56 6.73
CA ALA A 139 -7.32 3.51 7.69
C ALA A 139 -5.95 3.19 7.07
N GLN A 140 -5.93 2.62 5.86
CA GLN A 140 -4.71 2.28 5.15
C GLN A 140 -4.17 3.50 4.40
N ILE A 141 -2.91 3.83 4.66
CA ILE A 141 -2.18 4.84 3.90
C ILE A 141 -1.65 4.17 2.63
N LYS A 142 -2.10 4.66 1.48
CA LYS A 142 -1.67 4.16 0.18
C LYS A 142 -0.17 4.34 0.03
N SER A 143 0.51 3.31 -0.46
CA SER A 143 1.89 3.44 -0.93
C SER A 143 1.97 4.46 -2.07
N PRO A 144 3.15 5.07 -2.33
CA PRO A 144 3.32 6.00 -3.43
C PRO A 144 2.83 5.48 -4.79
N VAL A 145 3.08 4.20 -5.10
CA VAL A 145 2.60 3.60 -6.36
C VAL A 145 1.08 3.50 -6.42
N GLU A 146 0.42 3.09 -5.33
CA GLU A 146 -1.04 3.03 -5.27
C GLU A 146 -1.67 4.41 -5.38
N TYR A 147 -1.10 5.39 -4.68
CA TYR A 147 -1.50 6.79 -4.73
C TYR A 147 -1.40 7.35 -6.15
N SER A 148 -0.24 7.19 -6.78
CA SER A 148 0.01 7.70 -8.14
C SER A 148 -0.90 7.02 -9.18
N VAL A 149 -1.00 5.70 -9.16
CA VAL A 149 -1.86 4.95 -10.10
C VAL A 149 -3.32 5.33 -9.91
N GLN A 150 -3.80 5.46 -8.67
CA GLN A 150 -5.19 5.83 -8.41
C GLN A 150 -5.51 7.23 -8.96
N ILE A 151 -4.64 8.20 -8.71
CA ILE A 151 -4.84 9.58 -9.20
C ILE A 151 -4.89 9.58 -10.73
N LEU A 152 -3.90 8.99 -11.39
CA LEU A 152 -3.85 8.95 -12.86
C LEU A 152 -5.10 8.30 -13.47
N ARG A 153 -5.54 7.16 -12.90
CA ARG A 153 -6.77 6.47 -13.32
C ARG A 153 -8.02 7.32 -13.11
N SER A 154 -8.12 8.00 -11.96
CA SER A 154 -9.28 8.81 -11.60
C SER A 154 -9.38 10.08 -12.44
N THR A 155 -8.24 10.60 -12.92
CA THR A 155 -8.18 11.80 -13.76
C THR A 155 -8.04 11.52 -15.25
N GLY A 156 -8.13 10.25 -15.67
CA GLY A 156 -7.99 9.86 -17.07
C GLY A 156 -6.64 10.18 -17.70
N ILE A 157 -5.60 10.40 -16.89
CA ILE A 157 -4.25 10.66 -17.39
C ILE A 157 -3.60 9.31 -17.71
N PRO A 158 -3.04 9.11 -18.92
CA PRO A 158 -2.42 7.86 -19.27
C PRO A 158 -1.19 7.63 -18.40
N LEU A 159 -1.07 6.40 -17.89
CA LEU A 159 0.08 5.97 -17.13
C LEU A 159 1.32 5.96 -18.05
N ARG A 160 2.34 6.72 -17.66
CA ARG A 160 3.66 6.74 -18.31
C ARG A 160 4.67 6.23 -17.31
N GLU A 161 5.50 5.27 -17.71
CA GLU A 161 6.50 4.65 -16.83
C GLU A 161 7.43 5.67 -16.19
N THR A 162 7.97 6.60 -16.98
CA THR A 162 8.87 7.66 -16.48
C THR A 162 8.20 8.55 -15.43
N LEU A 163 6.93 8.92 -15.64
CA LEU A 163 6.19 9.72 -14.66
C LEU A 163 6.00 8.92 -13.36
N LEU A 164 5.57 7.66 -13.47
CA LEU A 164 5.35 6.81 -12.31
C LEU A 164 6.64 6.63 -11.51
N ARG A 165 7.75 6.29 -12.18
CA ARG A 165 9.07 6.11 -11.53
C ARG A 165 9.50 7.37 -10.78
N VAL A 166 9.51 8.53 -11.45
CA VAL A 166 9.97 9.79 -10.83
C VAL A 166 9.09 10.20 -9.65
N THR A 167 7.78 10.01 -9.76
CA THR A 167 6.83 10.44 -8.72
C THR A 167 6.81 9.51 -7.52
N THR A 168 6.89 8.19 -7.71
CA THR A 168 6.96 7.27 -6.57
C THR A 168 8.29 7.39 -5.85
N GLU A 169 9.40 7.58 -6.59
CA GLU A 169 10.73 7.76 -6.01
C GLU A 169 10.82 9.05 -5.18
N SER A 170 10.27 10.16 -5.66
CA SER A 170 10.24 11.42 -4.89
C SER A 170 9.41 11.31 -3.60
N MET A 171 8.47 10.37 -3.54
CA MET A 171 7.67 10.04 -2.35
C MET A 171 8.31 8.94 -1.48
N GLY A 172 9.52 8.46 -1.80
CA GLY A 172 10.27 7.48 -1.01
C GLY A 172 10.11 6.02 -1.44
N GLN A 173 9.49 5.74 -2.60
CA GLN A 173 9.34 4.41 -3.16
C GLN A 173 9.98 4.31 -4.55
N ALA A 174 11.29 3.98 -4.57
CA ALA A 174 11.95 3.55 -5.80
C ALA A 174 11.38 2.20 -6.24
N LEU A 175 10.75 2.13 -7.41
CA LEU A 175 10.09 0.90 -7.87
C LEU A 175 11.14 -0.18 -8.15
N LEU A 176 10.85 -1.41 -7.71
CA LEU A 176 11.71 -2.59 -7.87
C LEU A 176 13.05 -2.53 -7.10
N ASP A 177 13.26 -1.49 -6.30
CA ASP A 177 14.47 -1.29 -5.49
C ASP A 177 14.10 -1.03 -4.01
N PRO A 178 13.63 -2.04 -3.28
CA PRO A 178 13.31 -1.89 -1.86
C PRO A 178 14.59 -1.65 -1.03
N PRO A 179 14.51 -0.87 0.07
CA PRO A 179 15.67 -0.50 0.87
C PRO A 179 16.35 -1.71 1.55
N ASP A 180 15.59 -2.75 1.89
CA ASP A 180 16.11 -3.99 2.44
C ASP A 180 15.21 -5.21 2.09
N VAL A 181 15.56 -6.37 2.63
CA VAL A 181 14.81 -7.63 2.45
C VAL A 181 13.41 -7.62 3.09
N ASN A 182 13.12 -6.64 3.96
CA ASN A 182 11.79 -6.43 4.53
C ASN A 182 10.86 -5.64 3.59
N GLY A 183 11.39 -5.13 2.47
CA GLY A 183 10.64 -4.33 1.51
C GLY A 183 10.63 -2.85 1.88
N TRP A 184 9.60 -2.11 1.44
CA TRP A 184 9.41 -0.73 1.89
C TRP A 184 8.63 -0.67 3.20
N PRO A 185 9.00 0.24 4.13
CA PRO A 185 8.18 0.48 5.31
C PRO A 185 6.81 0.99 4.87
N GLY A 186 5.74 0.37 5.37
CA GLY A 186 4.35 0.77 5.09
C GLY A 186 3.80 1.82 6.05
N GLY A 187 2.54 2.22 5.83
CA GLY A 187 1.81 3.04 6.78
C GLY A 187 2.28 4.49 6.86
N SER A 188 2.46 5.00 8.08
CA SER A 188 2.82 6.41 8.31
C SER A 188 4.19 6.83 7.77
N SER A 189 5.07 5.87 7.44
CA SER A 189 6.33 6.14 6.72
C SER A 189 6.11 6.90 5.41
N TRP A 190 4.96 6.69 4.76
CA TRP A 190 4.59 7.34 3.51
C TRP A 190 4.11 8.79 3.66
N LEU A 191 3.95 9.26 4.90
CA LEU A 191 3.49 10.61 5.26
C LEU A 191 4.59 11.44 5.94
N GLY A 192 5.86 11.04 5.82
CA GLY A 192 6.98 11.90 6.23
C GLY A 192 6.97 13.23 5.47
N SER A 193 7.52 14.31 6.05
CA SER A 193 7.40 15.67 5.51
C SER A 193 7.74 15.80 4.04
N GLN A 194 8.80 15.13 3.57
CA GLN A 194 9.21 15.13 2.17
C GLN A 194 8.20 14.37 1.29
N ALA A 195 7.74 13.19 1.72
CA ALA A 195 6.79 12.38 0.96
C ALA A 195 5.43 13.08 0.84
N SER A 196 4.94 13.71 1.91
CA SER A 196 3.70 14.50 1.90
C SER A 196 3.78 15.68 0.94
N LEU A 197 4.89 16.42 0.93
CA LEU A 197 5.09 17.50 -0.04
C LEU A 197 5.10 16.97 -1.48
N ALA A 198 5.82 15.88 -1.74
CA ALA A 198 5.88 15.26 -3.06
C ALA A 198 4.50 14.76 -3.55
N ARG A 199 3.66 14.23 -2.65
CA ARG A 199 2.26 13.86 -2.95
C ARG A 199 1.45 15.05 -3.42
N ILE A 200 1.53 16.17 -2.69
CA ILE A 200 0.82 17.41 -3.02
C ILE A 200 1.28 17.96 -4.36
N ASP A 201 2.60 17.98 -4.60
CA ASP A 201 3.15 18.47 -5.87
C ASP A 201 2.74 17.58 -7.04
N PHE A 202 2.71 16.26 -6.87
CA PHE A 202 2.18 15.35 -7.87
C PHE A 202 0.70 15.62 -8.17
N LEU A 203 -0.14 15.77 -7.13
CA LEU A 203 -1.54 16.11 -7.30
C LEU A 203 -1.73 17.45 -8.04
N ARG A 204 -0.92 18.46 -7.72
CA ARG A 204 -0.94 19.77 -8.41
C ARG A 204 -0.61 19.64 -9.89
N ILE A 205 0.42 18.86 -10.23
CA ILE A 205 0.79 18.60 -11.62
C ILE A 205 -0.37 17.92 -12.37
N VAL A 206 -0.99 16.92 -11.75
CA VAL A 206 -2.14 16.20 -12.34
C VAL A 206 -3.37 17.10 -12.50
N ILE A 207 -3.71 17.91 -11.50
CA ILE A 207 -4.83 18.86 -11.56
C ILE A 207 -4.56 19.94 -12.61
N ALA A 208 -3.33 20.44 -12.73
CA ALA A 208 -2.94 21.41 -13.75
C ALA A 208 -3.13 20.87 -15.18
N GLY A 209 -2.96 19.56 -15.33
CA GLY A 209 -2.93 18.86 -16.62
C GLY A 209 -1.48 18.66 -17.06
N LEU A 210 -1.18 17.47 -17.58
CA LEU A 210 0.12 17.17 -18.16
C LEU A 210 0.13 17.56 -19.63
N ASN A 211 1.25 18.09 -20.12
CA ASN A 211 1.48 18.47 -21.52
C ASN A 211 0.73 17.53 -22.49
N ASP A 212 -0.33 18.08 -23.10
CA ASP A 212 -1.23 17.49 -24.11
C ASP A 212 -2.33 16.51 -23.65
N VAL A 213 -2.48 16.22 -22.36
CA VAL A 213 -3.61 15.43 -21.84
C VAL A 213 -4.41 16.23 -20.81
N PRO A 214 -5.65 16.64 -21.12
CA PRO A 214 -6.50 17.32 -20.16
C PRO A 214 -6.91 16.37 -19.04
N THR A 215 -6.82 16.85 -17.79
CA THR A 215 -7.38 16.18 -16.61
C THR A 215 -8.87 15.97 -16.79
N GLN A 216 -9.32 14.72 -16.75
CA GLN A 216 -10.74 14.40 -16.70
C GLN A 216 -11.24 14.61 -15.27
N VAL A 217 -12.23 15.47 -15.11
CA VAL A 217 -12.84 15.76 -13.79
C VAL A 217 -14.18 15.06 -13.59
N ASP A 218 -14.81 14.62 -14.68
CA ASP A 218 -16.14 14.00 -14.64
C ASP A 218 -16.19 12.72 -13.78
N PRO A 219 -15.15 11.88 -13.74
CA PRO A 219 -15.12 10.74 -12.82
C PRO A 219 -15.02 11.12 -11.33
N LEU A 220 -14.64 12.37 -11.02
CA LEU A 220 -14.50 12.88 -9.64
C LEU A 220 -15.78 13.57 -9.15
N LEU A 221 -16.76 13.78 -10.03
CA LEU A 221 -17.99 14.48 -9.71
C LEU A 221 -19.10 13.50 -9.31
N PRO A 222 -20.06 13.94 -8.47
CA PRO A 222 -21.22 13.14 -8.15
C PRO A 222 -22.04 12.80 -9.41
N PRO A 223 -22.95 11.81 -9.34
CA PRO A 223 -23.84 11.46 -10.43
C PRO A 223 -24.55 12.69 -10.99
N VAL A 224 -24.81 12.73 -12.30
CA VAL A 224 -25.30 13.94 -12.99
C VAL A 224 -26.55 14.56 -12.32
N GLY A 225 -27.44 13.73 -11.77
CA GLY A 225 -28.64 14.18 -11.05
C GLY A 225 -28.42 14.79 -9.65
N GLN A 226 -27.18 14.78 -9.14
CA GLN A 226 -26.77 15.28 -7.82
C GLN A 226 -25.60 16.29 -7.95
N ARG A 227 -25.57 17.06 -9.04
CA ARG A 227 -24.51 18.05 -9.30
C ARG A 227 -24.93 19.46 -8.90
N THR A 228 -25.54 19.63 -7.74
CA THR A 228 -25.71 20.97 -7.16
C THR A 228 -24.35 21.47 -6.60
N PRO A 229 -24.14 22.80 -6.48
CA PRO A 229 -22.90 23.34 -5.91
C PRO A 229 -22.56 22.78 -4.53
N ALA A 230 -23.57 22.61 -3.67
CA ALA A 230 -23.41 22.04 -2.33
C ALA A 230 -22.97 20.57 -2.38
N GLU A 231 -23.65 19.75 -3.19
CA GLU A 231 -23.33 18.33 -3.35
C GLU A 231 -21.94 18.12 -3.95
N ILE A 232 -21.51 18.97 -4.90
CA ILE A 232 -20.17 18.88 -5.47
C ILE A 232 -19.11 19.16 -4.40
N VAL A 233 -19.29 20.21 -3.59
CA VAL A 233 -18.36 20.55 -2.50
C VAL A 233 -18.30 19.41 -1.48
N ASP A 234 -19.45 18.90 -1.05
CA ASP A 234 -19.52 17.82 -0.06
C ASP A 234 -18.94 16.51 -0.60
N HIS A 235 -19.20 16.18 -1.87
CA HIS A 235 -18.68 14.98 -2.52
C HIS A 235 -17.15 15.02 -2.65
N LEU A 236 -16.59 16.15 -3.09
CA LEU A 236 -15.15 16.31 -3.21
C LEU A 236 -14.46 16.35 -1.83
N ALA A 237 -15.14 16.91 -0.81
CA ALA A 237 -14.66 16.88 0.56
C ALA A 237 -14.63 15.45 1.12
N ASP A 238 -15.67 14.63 0.90
CA ASP A 238 -15.66 13.21 1.31
C ASP A 238 -14.64 12.38 0.52
N LEU A 239 -14.47 12.68 -0.78
CA LEU A 239 -13.47 12.03 -1.63
C LEU A 239 -12.05 12.25 -1.11
N LEU A 240 -11.75 13.48 -0.67
CA LEU A 240 -10.48 13.86 -0.04
C LEU A 240 -10.48 13.61 1.47
N ASP A 241 -11.60 13.12 2.00
CA ASP A 241 -11.85 12.84 3.42
C ASP A 241 -11.44 14.01 4.35
N VAL A 242 -11.79 15.22 3.89
CA VAL A 242 -11.60 16.50 4.59
C VAL A 242 -12.90 16.90 5.25
N GLN A 243 -12.87 17.08 6.57
CA GLN A 243 -13.99 17.70 7.29
C GLN A 243 -13.94 19.22 7.09
N LEU A 244 -14.94 19.76 6.39
CA LEU A 244 -15.02 21.19 6.13
C LEU A 244 -15.76 21.92 7.26
N PRO A 245 -15.15 22.96 7.85
CA PRO A 245 -15.87 23.94 8.66
C PRO A 245 -17.02 24.60 7.88
N ALA A 246 -18.07 25.03 8.59
CA ALA A 246 -19.27 25.56 7.96
C ALA A 246 -19.01 26.82 7.11
N ASP A 247 -18.08 27.67 7.53
CA ASP A 247 -17.61 28.87 6.83
C ASP A 247 -16.79 28.54 5.58
N ALA A 248 -15.89 27.55 5.66
CA ALA A 248 -15.14 27.05 4.50
C ALA A 248 -16.08 26.45 3.45
N ARG A 249 -17.02 25.60 3.88
CA ARG A 249 -18.05 25.01 3.01
C ARG A 249 -18.86 26.10 2.30
N THR A 250 -19.30 27.13 3.04
CA THR A 250 -20.05 28.25 2.48
C THR A 250 -19.23 29.01 1.43
N SER A 251 -17.95 29.26 1.72
CA SER A 251 -17.03 29.93 0.80
C SER A 251 -16.78 29.14 -0.48
N TYR A 252 -16.68 27.80 -0.38
CA TYR A 252 -16.48 26.93 -1.54
C TYR A 252 -17.74 26.81 -2.39
N ILE A 253 -18.93 26.82 -1.79
CA ILE A 253 -20.20 26.90 -2.54
C ILE A 253 -20.28 28.24 -3.30
N ALA A 254 -19.89 29.35 -2.67
CA ALA A 254 -19.83 30.65 -3.32
C ALA A 254 -18.84 30.64 -4.49
N TYR A 255 -17.68 30.00 -4.34
CA TYR A 255 -16.72 29.85 -5.43
C TYR A 255 -17.31 29.13 -6.65
N VAL A 256 -18.16 28.11 -6.46
CA VAL A 256 -18.81 27.40 -7.58
C VAL A 256 -19.79 28.31 -8.32
N THR A 257 -20.49 29.18 -7.60
CA THR A 257 -21.59 30.01 -8.13
C THR A 257 -21.19 31.44 -8.48
N GLN A 258 -19.93 31.81 -8.32
CA GLN A 258 -19.42 33.16 -8.56
C GLN A 258 -18.10 33.12 -9.35
N GLN A 259 -17.75 34.20 -10.03
CA GLN A 259 -16.47 34.32 -10.72
C GLN A 259 -15.87 35.71 -10.49
N LYS A 260 -14.55 35.75 -10.29
CA LYS A 260 -13.81 37.02 -10.27
C LYS A 260 -13.56 37.48 -11.71
N VAL A 261 -14.02 38.68 -12.05
CA VAL A 261 -13.81 39.34 -13.34
C VAL A 261 -13.20 40.70 -13.06
N GLY A 262 -11.90 40.86 -13.37
CA GLY A 262 -11.13 42.02 -12.89
C GLY A 262 -11.08 42.03 -11.35
N ASP A 263 -11.47 43.15 -10.73
CA ASP A 263 -11.55 43.29 -9.27
C ASP A 263 -12.95 43.04 -8.70
N SER A 264 -13.92 42.68 -9.53
CA SER A 264 -15.30 42.42 -9.09
C SER A 264 -15.61 40.92 -9.02
N ILE A 265 -16.47 40.54 -8.07
CA ILE A 265 -17.07 39.20 -7.98
C ILE A 265 -18.46 39.29 -8.58
N VAL A 266 -18.73 38.51 -9.63
CA VAL A 266 -20.02 38.48 -10.32
C VAL A 266 -20.69 37.11 -10.18
N PRO A 267 -22.04 37.05 -10.19
CA PRO A 267 -22.76 35.78 -10.25
C PRO A 267 -22.37 34.97 -11.49
N PHE A 268 -22.10 33.68 -11.28
CA PHE A 268 -21.77 32.71 -12.32
C PHE A 268 -22.54 31.41 -12.04
N PRO A 269 -23.80 31.29 -12.51
CA PRO A 269 -24.59 30.08 -12.30
C PRO A 269 -23.87 28.85 -12.84
N PHE A 270 -23.64 27.86 -11.98
CA PHE A 270 -22.99 26.62 -12.39
C PHE A 270 -23.93 25.77 -13.22
N ASP A 271 -23.55 25.48 -14.47
CA ASP A 271 -24.23 24.54 -15.34
C ASP A 271 -23.52 23.17 -15.25
N PRO A 272 -24.17 22.14 -14.67
CA PRO A 272 -23.58 20.82 -14.53
C PRO A 272 -23.42 20.08 -15.88
N LEU A 273 -24.09 20.52 -16.95
CA LEU A 273 -23.98 19.94 -18.28
C LEU A 273 -22.87 20.58 -19.11
N ASN A 274 -22.43 21.79 -18.74
CA ASN A 274 -21.34 22.48 -19.41
C ASN A 274 -19.95 21.91 -18.99
N PRO A 275 -19.17 21.32 -19.94
CA PRO A 275 -17.87 20.72 -19.63
C PRO A 275 -16.83 21.71 -19.10
N GLU A 276 -16.87 22.97 -19.53
CA GLU A 276 -15.93 24.00 -19.10
C GLU A 276 -16.20 24.42 -17.66
N HIS A 277 -17.48 24.60 -17.29
CA HIS A 277 -17.87 24.90 -15.90
C HIS A 277 -17.41 23.77 -14.97
N ARG A 278 -17.71 22.51 -15.34
CA ARG A 278 -17.25 21.34 -14.58
C ARG A 278 -15.74 21.34 -14.43
N ARG A 279 -14.98 21.47 -15.52
CA ARG A 279 -13.51 21.47 -15.49
C ARG A 279 -12.93 22.58 -14.62
N MET A 280 -13.34 23.83 -14.85
CA MET A 280 -12.78 24.99 -14.16
C MET A 280 -13.09 24.95 -12.66
N LYS A 281 -14.37 24.74 -12.29
CA LYS A 281 -14.79 24.77 -10.89
C LYS A 281 -14.29 23.56 -10.11
N THR A 282 -14.30 22.36 -10.69
CA THR A 282 -13.82 21.16 -10.00
C THR A 282 -12.32 21.24 -9.72
N ARG A 283 -11.51 21.70 -10.69
CA ARG A 283 -10.06 21.89 -10.48
C ARG A 283 -9.78 22.90 -9.36
N GLY A 284 -10.48 24.02 -9.34
CA GLY A 284 -10.31 25.03 -8.29
C GLY A 284 -10.76 24.54 -6.91
N LEU A 285 -11.87 23.80 -6.84
CA LEU A 285 -12.33 23.19 -5.59
C LEU A 285 -11.33 22.17 -5.06
N LEU A 286 -10.82 21.26 -5.90
CA LEU A 286 -9.79 20.29 -5.51
C LEU A 286 -8.54 21.00 -4.95
N TYR A 287 -8.13 22.10 -5.58
CA TYR A 287 -7.01 22.91 -5.10
C TYR A 287 -7.30 23.55 -3.74
N MET A 288 -8.48 24.15 -3.55
CA MET A 288 -8.84 24.80 -2.28
C MET A 288 -9.05 23.81 -1.13
N ILE A 289 -9.77 22.70 -1.38
CA ILE A 289 -10.03 21.66 -0.37
C ILE A 289 -8.73 20.94 0.01
N GLY A 290 -7.86 20.64 -0.96
CA GLY A 290 -6.57 20.01 -0.70
C GLY A 290 -5.58 20.86 0.12
N GLN A 291 -5.80 22.18 0.19
CA GLN A 291 -5.04 23.09 1.04
C GLN A 291 -5.59 23.22 2.46
N HIS A 292 -6.76 22.64 2.74
CA HIS A 292 -7.30 22.61 4.08
C HIS A 292 -6.42 21.75 4.99
N HIS A 293 -6.19 22.21 6.22
CA HIS A 293 -5.20 21.65 7.15
C HIS A 293 -5.38 20.14 7.43
N ASP A 294 -6.61 19.62 7.29
CA ASP A 294 -6.94 18.20 7.47
C ASP A 294 -6.66 17.34 6.22
N GLY A 295 -6.63 17.93 5.03
CA GLY A 295 -6.31 17.22 3.77
C GLY A 295 -4.83 16.85 3.62
N GLN A 296 -3.98 17.31 4.54
CA GLN A 296 -2.54 17.09 4.57
C GLN A 296 -2.14 15.79 5.30
N ARG A 297 -3.11 15.06 5.87
CA ARG A 297 -2.88 13.80 6.61
C ARG A 297 -3.07 12.53 5.75
N GLN A 298 -3.22 12.66 4.42
CA GLN A 298 -3.57 11.55 3.52
C GLN A 298 -2.54 11.32 2.39
#